data_AF-A0A936SW35-F1
#
_entry.id   AF-A0A936SW35-F1
#
_cell.length_a   1.000
_cell.length_b   1.000
_cell.length_c   1.000
_cell.angle_alpha   90.00
_cell.angle_beta   90.00
_cell.angle_gamma   90.00
#
_symmetry.space_group_name_H-M   'P 1'
#
loop_
_entity.id
_entity.type
_entity.pdbx_description
1 polymer ?
#
loop_
_entity_poly.entity_id
_entity_poly.type
_entity_poly.pdbx_seq_one_letter_code
_entity_poly.pdbx_strand_id
1 'polypeptide(L)'
;MMGKKLTVVRKRPRSRNWLAYLCEALVTSGAMPTWEAATYLTENLFGEKPNPHLLTPATPHELTRQFLQRLYQPIVEAASRDVTLSSTAIVHLFTDISLTGNSAVLVVLFQGHAKPKQLVLFDAAKAWDLVFSDAEAFNIWAEERYRLLVNALRTALAPMDEDMLTAI
;
A
#
# COMPACT_ATOMS: atom_id res chain seq x y z
N MET A 1 29.70 -25.03 35.64
CA MET A 1 29.71 -24.47 34.27
C MET A 1 28.37 -23.81 34.02
N MET A 2 28.33 -22.48 33.87
CA MET A 2 27.08 -21.74 33.66
C MET A 2 26.80 -21.67 32.15
N GLY A 3 25.73 -22.33 31.69
CA GLY A 3 25.31 -22.32 30.29
C GLY A 3 24.89 -20.90 29.87
N LYS A 4 25.64 -20.30 28.95
CA LYS A 4 25.28 -19.02 28.32
C LYS A 4 23.99 -19.23 27.53
N LYS A 5 22.88 -18.62 27.97
CA LYS A 5 21.65 -18.50 27.16
C LYS A 5 21.97 -17.65 25.93
N LEU A 6 21.95 -18.28 24.76
CA LEU A 6 22.01 -17.60 23.48
C LEU A 6 20.70 -16.82 23.30
N THR A 7 20.79 -15.50 23.36
CA THR A 7 19.72 -14.60 22.92
C THR A 7 19.52 -14.82 21.42
N VAL A 8 18.40 -15.45 21.06
CA VAL A 8 17.94 -15.53 19.67
C VAL A 8 17.65 -14.10 19.21
N VAL A 9 18.60 -13.52 18.48
CA VAL A 9 18.36 -12.30 17.71
C VAL A 9 17.27 -12.64 16.70
N ARG A 10 16.03 -12.21 16.98
CA ARG A 10 14.95 -12.22 15.99
C ARG A 10 15.47 -11.40 14.80
N LYS A 11 15.87 -12.09 13.72
CA LYS A 11 16.13 -11.44 12.44
C LYS A 11 14.91 -10.60 12.13
N ARG A 12 15.10 -9.28 11.94
CA ARG A 12 14.04 -8.41 11.41
C ARG A 12 13.45 -9.14 10.19
N PRO A 13 12.12 -9.21 10.03
CA PRO A 13 11.55 -9.78 8.82
C PRO A 13 12.24 -9.07 7.65
N ARG A 14 12.87 -9.84 6.75
CA ARG A 14 13.45 -9.28 5.53
C ARG A 14 12.35 -8.44 4.89
N SER A 15 12.65 -7.18 4.56
CA SER A 15 11.73 -6.34 3.79
C SER A 15 11.23 -7.14 2.59
N ARG A 16 9.92 -7.05 2.32
CA ARG A 16 9.33 -7.79 1.21
C ARG A 16 9.97 -7.31 -0.10
N ASN A 17 10.14 -8.20 -1.06
CA ASN A 17 10.38 -7.77 -2.43
C ASN A 17 9.05 -7.25 -3.01
N TRP A 18 8.77 -5.97 -2.77
CA TRP A 18 7.53 -5.32 -3.18
C TRP A 18 7.39 -5.27 -4.68
N LEU A 19 8.48 -5.16 -5.45
CA LEU A 19 8.41 -5.18 -6.91
C LEU A 19 7.88 -6.52 -7.42
N ALA A 20 8.43 -7.63 -6.91
CA ALA A 20 7.95 -8.97 -7.25
C ALA A 20 6.50 -9.18 -6.79
N TYR A 21 6.17 -8.75 -5.56
CA TYR A 21 4.82 -8.85 -5.03
C TYR A 21 3.80 -8.05 -5.85
N LEU A 22 4.17 -6.84 -6.28
CA LEU A 22 3.34 -5.97 -7.12
C LEU A 22 3.10 -6.61 -8.50
N CYS A 23 4.15 -7.14 -9.11
CA CYS A 23 4.04 -7.86 -10.37
C CYS A 23 3.07 -9.04 -10.26
N GLU A 24 3.21 -9.87 -9.22
CA GLU A 24 2.30 -10.99 -8.94
C GLU A 24 0.85 -10.51 -8.68
N ALA A 25 0.66 -9.42 -7.94
CA ALA A 25 -0.65 -8.85 -7.66
C ALA A 25 -1.35 -8.36 -8.94
N LEU A 26 -0.62 -7.74 -9.87
CA LEU A 26 -1.17 -7.31 -11.16
C LEU A 26 -1.59 -8.49 -12.02
N VAL A 27 -0.83 -9.58 -11.99
CA VAL A 27 -1.16 -10.82 -12.71
C VAL A 27 -2.37 -11.50 -12.10
N THR A 28 -2.38 -11.70 -10.78
CA THR A 28 -3.45 -12.42 -10.07
C THR A 28 -4.77 -11.67 -10.05
N SER A 29 -4.76 -10.33 -10.07
CA SER A 29 -5.97 -9.51 -10.23
C SER A 29 -6.53 -9.51 -11.65
N GLY A 30 -5.83 -10.11 -12.62
CA GLY A 30 -6.21 -10.10 -14.03
C GLY A 30 -6.02 -8.75 -14.72
N ALA A 31 -5.28 -7.82 -14.10
CA ALA A 31 -5.04 -6.50 -14.66
C ALA A 31 -4.17 -6.57 -15.94
N MET A 32 -3.22 -7.51 -15.99
CA MET A 32 -2.34 -7.76 -17.14
C MET A 32 -1.59 -9.10 -17.00
N PRO A 33 -1.15 -9.75 -18.10
CA PRO A 33 -0.29 -10.93 -18.07
C PRO A 33 1.12 -10.64 -17.51
N THR A 34 1.85 -11.68 -17.13
CA THR A 34 3.14 -11.55 -16.42
C THR A 34 4.20 -10.72 -17.14
N TRP A 35 4.37 -10.91 -18.44
CA TRP A 35 5.36 -10.15 -19.21
C TRP A 35 4.98 -8.67 -19.31
N GLU A 36 3.68 -8.37 -19.45
CA GLU A 36 3.16 -7.01 -19.49
C GLU A 36 3.25 -6.33 -18.12
N ALA A 37 3.04 -7.07 -17.01
CA ALA A 37 3.25 -6.57 -15.65
C ALA A 37 4.69 -6.14 -15.42
N ALA A 38 5.66 -6.97 -15.82
CA ALA A 38 7.07 -6.63 -15.69
C ALA A 38 7.42 -5.37 -16.50
N THR A 39 7.02 -5.32 -17.78
CA THR A 39 7.25 -4.15 -18.64
C THR A 39 6.59 -2.89 -18.09
N TYR A 40 5.31 -2.97 -17.73
CA TYR A 40 4.54 -1.85 -17.20
C TYR A 40 5.19 -1.25 -15.95
N LEU A 41 5.59 -2.10 -15.00
CA LEU A 41 6.26 -1.64 -13.78
C LEU A 41 7.62 -1.05 -14.08
N THR A 42 8.39 -1.65 -15.00
CA THR A 42 9.70 -1.12 -15.37
C THR A 42 9.59 0.28 -15.99
N GLU A 43 8.66 0.47 -16.93
CA GLU A 43 8.46 1.73 -17.64
C GLU A 43 7.88 2.84 -16.76
N ASN A 44 7.04 2.49 -15.77
CA ASN A 44 6.36 3.48 -14.95
C ASN A 44 7.00 3.76 -13.59
N LEU A 45 7.81 2.83 -13.05
CA LEU A 45 8.47 3.01 -11.76
C LEU A 45 9.94 3.45 -11.88
N PHE A 46 10.60 3.27 -13.02
CA PHE A 46 12.01 3.61 -13.18
C PHE A 46 12.23 4.53 -14.39
N GLY A 47 13.24 5.39 -14.31
CA GLY A 47 13.56 6.37 -15.34
C GLY A 47 13.66 7.79 -14.80
N GLU A 48 13.38 8.77 -15.67
CA GLU A 48 13.46 10.18 -15.33
C GLU A 48 12.17 10.71 -14.68
N LYS A 49 12.33 11.73 -13.83
CA LYS A 49 11.21 12.52 -13.31
C LYS A 49 11.08 13.81 -14.13
N PRO A 50 9.85 14.24 -14.48
CA PRO A 50 8.58 13.58 -14.20
C PRO A 50 8.30 12.39 -15.15
N ASN A 51 7.55 11.38 -14.71
CA ASN A 51 7.18 10.23 -15.52
C ASN A 51 6.41 10.67 -16.80
N PRO A 52 7.00 10.54 -18.00
CA PRO A 52 6.39 11.02 -19.23
C PRO A 52 5.14 10.21 -19.62
N HIS A 53 5.02 8.97 -19.16
CA HIS A 53 3.87 8.11 -19.44
C HIS A 53 2.59 8.57 -18.72
N LEU A 54 2.70 9.47 -17.72
CA LEU A 54 1.55 10.00 -16.99
C LEU A 54 1.16 11.43 -17.40
N LEU A 55 2.11 12.24 -17.87
CA LEU A 55 1.87 13.65 -18.20
C LEU A 55 1.53 13.91 -19.68
N THR A 56 2.08 13.11 -20.59
CA THR A 56 2.01 13.36 -22.04
C THR A 56 0.75 12.80 -22.75
N PRO A 57 0.10 11.71 -22.29
CA PRO A 57 -1.03 11.12 -23.02
C PRO A 57 -2.27 12.01 -23.08
N ALA A 58 -3.19 11.69 -24.02
CA ALA A 58 -4.48 12.38 -24.17
C ALA A 58 -5.43 12.18 -22.98
N THR A 59 -5.23 11.14 -22.17
CA THR A 59 -6.06 10.78 -21.01
C THR A 59 -5.26 10.69 -19.71
N PRO A 60 -4.58 11.77 -19.29
CA PRO A 60 -3.61 11.74 -18.19
C PRO A 60 -4.27 11.44 -16.84
N HIS A 61 -5.52 11.85 -16.64
CA HIS A 61 -6.28 11.57 -15.41
C HIS A 61 -6.57 10.08 -15.23
N GLU A 62 -7.02 9.40 -16.29
CA GLU A 62 -7.33 7.97 -16.28
C GLU A 62 -6.07 7.14 -15.99
N LEU A 63 -4.98 7.44 -16.71
CA LEU A 63 -3.72 6.73 -16.55
C LEU A 63 -3.11 6.97 -15.17
N THR A 64 -3.18 8.20 -14.66
CA THR A 64 -2.75 8.51 -13.30
C THR A 64 -3.55 7.72 -12.26
N ARG A 65 -4.88 7.64 -12.42
CA ARG A 65 -5.73 6.84 -11.54
C ARG A 65 -5.35 5.36 -11.58
N GLN A 66 -5.20 4.79 -12.77
CA GLN A 66 -4.82 3.39 -12.94
C GLN A 66 -3.44 3.11 -12.34
N PHE A 67 -2.47 3.99 -12.56
CA PHE A 67 -1.12 3.86 -12.01
C PHE A 67 -1.15 3.84 -10.47
N LEU A 68 -1.82 4.83 -9.85
CA LEU A 68 -1.93 4.88 -8.39
C LEU A 68 -2.71 3.67 -7.84
N GLN A 69 -3.80 3.24 -8.50
CA GLN A 69 -4.52 2.03 -8.08
C GLN A 69 -3.63 0.80 -8.15
N ARG A 70 -2.92 0.60 -9.26
CA ARG A 70 -1.99 -0.53 -9.45
C ARG A 70 -0.88 -0.54 -8.42
N LEU A 71 -0.41 0.63 -8.00
CA LEU A 71 0.68 0.77 -7.02
C LEU A 71 0.22 0.55 -5.57
N TYR A 72 -0.86 1.23 -5.16
CA TYR A 72 -1.28 1.27 -3.77
C TYR A 72 -2.20 0.12 -3.38
N GLN A 73 -3.03 -0.40 -4.30
CA GLN A 73 -3.99 -1.48 -3.99
C GLN A 73 -3.28 -2.71 -3.40
N PRO A 74 -2.18 -3.23 -3.98
CA PRO A 74 -1.51 -4.41 -3.42
C PRO A 74 -0.87 -4.16 -2.04
N ILE A 75 -0.44 -2.93 -1.77
CA ILE A 75 0.08 -2.51 -0.46
C ILE A 75 -1.06 -2.53 0.57
N VAL A 76 -2.22 -1.99 0.22
CA VAL A 76 -3.42 -1.98 1.07
C VAL A 76 -3.90 -3.40 1.37
N GLU A 77 -3.94 -4.26 0.36
CA GLU A 77 -4.33 -5.67 0.54
C GLU A 77 -3.35 -6.42 1.44
N ALA A 78 -2.03 -6.23 1.24
CA ALA A 78 -1.02 -6.82 2.10
C ALA A 78 -1.19 -6.37 3.56
N ALA A 79 -1.35 -5.07 3.80
CA ALA A 79 -1.56 -4.53 5.14
C ALA A 79 -2.84 -5.06 5.78
N SER A 80 -3.93 -5.16 5.00
CA SER A 80 -5.22 -5.65 5.48
C SER A 80 -5.18 -7.13 5.87
N ARG A 81 -4.38 -7.95 5.16
CA ARG A 81 -4.18 -9.37 5.49
C ARG A 81 -3.35 -9.58 6.76
N ASP A 82 -2.43 -8.67 7.06
CA ASP A 82 -1.51 -8.76 8.19
C ASP A 82 -2.08 -8.15 9.50
N VAL A 83 -3.29 -7.61 9.43
CA VAL A 83 -4.05 -7.11 10.58
C VAL A 83 -5.26 -8.01 10.81
N THR A 84 -5.53 -8.38 12.07
CA THR A 84 -6.70 -9.19 12.43
C THR A 84 -7.97 -8.34 12.34
N LEU A 85 -8.52 -8.23 11.15
CA LEU A 85 -9.80 -7.56 10.89
C LEU A 85 -10.97 -8.50 11.23
N SER A 86 -12.10 -7.94 11.68
CA SER A 86 -13.32 -8.74 11.86
C SER A 86 -13.83 -9.24 10.50
N SER A 87 -14.59 -10.32 10.49
CA SER A 87 -15.16 -10.89 9.25
C SER A 87 -16.10 -9.94 8.50
N THR A 88 -16.61 -8.91 9.18
CA THR A 88 -17.49 -7.87 8.61
C THR A 88 -16.73 -6.62 8.20
N ALA A 89 -15.42 -6.55 8.46
CA ALA A 89 -14.63 -5.38 8.15
C ALA A 89 -14.18 -5.38 6.69
N ILE A 90 -14.27 -4.21 6.05
CA ILE A 90 -13.88 -4.01 4.65
C ILE A 90 -12.98 -2.80 4.57
N VAL A 91 -11.86 -2.94 3.86
CA VAL A 91 -10.92 -1.85 3.58
C VAL A 91 -11.06 -1.45 2.12
N HIS A 92 -11.32 -0.17 1.86
CA HIS A 92 -11.41 0.39 0.51
C HIS A 92 -10.33 1.42 0.25
N LEU A 93 -9.77 1.41 -0.96
CA LEU A 93 -8.85 2.42 -1.47
C LEU A 93 -9.60 3.38 -2.40
N PHE A 94 -9.42 4.68 -2.19
CA PHE A 94 -9.90 5.73 -3.08
C PHE A 94 -8.75 6.62 -3.50
N THR A 95 -8.81 7.16 -4.71
CA THR A 95 -7.86 8.12 -5.22
C THR A 95 -8.60 9.33 -5.78
N ASP A 96 -8.21 10.52 -5.32
CA ASP A 96 -8.62 11.79 -5.91
C ASP A 96 -7.43 12.37 -6.69
N ILE A 97 -7.60 12.56 -7.99
CA ILE A 97 -6.48 12.76 -8.92
C ILE A 97 -6.26 14.25 -9.17
N SER A 98 -5.05 14.69 -8.89
CA SER A 98 -4.56 16.01 -9.30
C SER A 98 -3.48 15.85 -10.38
N LEU A 99 -3.64 16.57 -11.48
CA LEU A 99 -2.66 16.63 -12.59
C LEU A 99 -1.65 17.78 -12.45
N THR A 100 -1.84 18.64 -11.45
CA THR A 100 -0.97 19.81 -11.21
C THR A 100 -0.27 19.76 -9.86
N GLY A 101 -0.74 18.92 -8.93
CA GLY A 101 -0.16 18.76 -7.60
C GLY A 101 -0.29 17.34 -7.07
N ASN A 102 -0.50 17.22 -5.75
CA ASN A 102 -0.64 15.92 -5.10
C ASN A 102 -2.03 15.34 -5.35
N SER A 103 -2.08 14.10 -5.82
CA SER A 103 -3.27 13.27 -5.75
C SER A 103 -3.43 12.76 -4.32
N ALA A 104 -4.66 12.70 -3.82
CA ALA A 104 -4.95 12.14 -2.51
C ALA A 104 -5.18 10.64 -2.63
N VAL A 105 -4.46 9.85 -1.83
CA VAL A 105 -4.68 8.42 -1.67
C VAL A 105 -5.34 8.20 -0.32
N LEU A 106 -6.57 7.70 -0.33
CA LEU A 106 -7.42 7.57 0.84
C LEU A 106 -7.68 6.09 1.11
N VAL A 107 -7.59 5.68 2.37
CA VAL A 107 -8.00 4.34 2.81
C VAL A 107 -9.17 4.49 3.78
N VAL A 108 -10.26 3.75 3.52
CA VAL A 108 -11.45 3.74 4.36
C VAL A 108 -11.64 2.35 4.96
N LEU A 109 -11.69 2.29 6.29
CA LEU A 109 -12.06 1.10 7.03
C LEU A 109 -13.55 1.15 7.40
N PHE A 110 -14.31 0.20 6.86
CA PHE A 110 -15.68 -0.08 7.25
C PHE A 110 -15.66 -1.22 8.26
N GLN A 111 -16.08 -0.97 9.51
CA GLN A 111 -16.05 -1.97 10.58
C GLN A 111 -17.40 -2.70 10.77
N GLY A 112 -18.37 -2.50 9.87
CA GLY A 112 -19.75 -2.99 9.96
C GLY A 112 -20.77 -1.85 10.04
N HIS A 113 -22.06 -2.17 9.91
CA HIS A 113 -23.13 -1.17 9.72
C HIS A 113 -23.37 -0.22 10.89
N ALA A 114 -23.07 -0.64 12.12
CA ALA A 114 -23.32 0.14 13.33
C ALA A 114 -22.09 0.89 13.86
N LYS A 115 -20.94 0.80 13.19
CA LYS A 115 -19.68 1.40 13.65
C LYS A 115 -19.28 2.62 12.82
N PRO A 116 -18.61 3.63 13.42
CA PRO A 116 -18.04 4.74 12.68
C PRO A 116 -17.08 4.23 11.59
N LYS A 117 -17.21 4.79 10.39
CA LYS A 117 -16.26 4.54 9.30
C LYS A 117 -15.04 5.39 9.55
N GLN A 118 -13.85 4.80 9.45
CA GLN A 118 -12.61 5.55 9.61
C GLN A 118 -11.99 5.82 8.25
N LEU A 119 -11.79 7.10 7.94
CA LEU A 119 -11.12 7.58 6.73
C LEU A 119 -9.71 8.05 7.11
N VAL A 120 -8.71 7.53 6.42
CA VAL A 120 -7.31 7.91 6.58
C VAL A 120 -6.80 8.47 5.26
N LEU A 121 -6.30 9.71 5.27
CA LEU A 121 -5.43 10.20 4.21
C LEU A 121 -4.12 9.44 4.30
N PHE A 122 -3.97 8.45 3.42
CA PHE A 122 -2.86 7.51 3.46
C PHE A 122 -1.60 8.10 2.83
N ASP A 123 -1.76 8.78 1.69
CA ASP A 123 -0.64 9.45 1.03
C ASP A 123 -1.13 10.66 0.23
N ALA A 124 -0.23 11.62 0.05
CA ALA A 124 -0.39 12.76 -0.85
C ALA A 124 0.67 12.63 -1.93
N ALA A 125 0.30 12.01 -3.06
CA ALA A 125 1.23 11.54 -4.07
C ALA A 125 1.20 12.39 -5.33
N LYS A 126 2.34 12.99 -5.68
CA LYS A 126 2.56 13.56 -7.00
C LYS A 126 2.91 12.42 -7.96
N ALA A 127 1.90 11.91 -8.67
CA ALA A 127 2.00 10.61 -9.35
C ALA A 127 3.17 10.51 -10.34
N TRP A 128 3.44 11.58 -11.09
CA TRP A 128 4.57 11.63 -12.02
C TRP A 128 5.94 11.76 -11.34
N ASP A 129 6.01 12.04 -10.04
CA ASP A 129 7.26 12.02 -9.28
C ASP A 129 7.52 10.66 -8.60
N LEU A 130 6.59 9.71 -8.69
CA LEU A 130 6.72 8.32 -8.19
C LEU A 130 7.56 7.46 -9.13
N VAL A 131 8.78 7.92 -9.38
CA VAL A 131 9.84 7.20 -10.09
C VAL A 131 11.00 6.97 -9.13
N PHE A 132 11.65 5.82 -9.25
CA PHE A 132 12.68 5.34 -8.33
C PHE A 132 13.99 5.12 -9.07
N SER A 133 15.12 5.26 -8.38
CA SER A 133 16.45 5.01 -8.95
C SER A 133 16.66 3.55 -9.33
N ASP A 134 16.09 2.65 -8.51
CA ASP A 134 16.26 1.22 -8.60
C ASP A 134 15.17 0.50 -7.80
N ALA A 135 15.15 -0.84 -7.91
CA ALA A 135 14.19 -1.68 -7.22
C ALA A 135 14.33 -1.65 -5.69
N GLU A 136 15.51 -1.38 -5.14
CA GLU A 136 15.71 -1.29 -3.69
C GLU A 136 15.05 -0.03 -3.13
N ALA A 137 15.24 1.12 -3.78
CA ALA A 137 14.58 2.37 -3.44
C ALA A 137 13.04 2.22 -3.48
N PHE A 138 12.51 1.55 -4.51
CA PHE A 138 11.08 1.23 -4.58
C PHE A 138 10.63 0.32 -3.42
N ASN A 139 11.37 -0.74 -3.14
CA ASN A 139 11.04 -1.68 -2.07
C ASN A 139 11.04 -0.99 -0.70
N ILE A 140 11.96 -0.07 -0.43
CA ILE A 140 11.98 0.73 0.80
C ILE A 140 10.73 1.61 0.88
N TRP A 141 10.43 2.35 -0.19
CA TRP A 141 9.27 3.24 -0.26
C TRP A 141 7.94 2.52 -0.04
N ALA A 142 7.78 1.33 -0.63
CA ALA A 142 6.57 0.51 -0.50
C ALA A 142 6.45 -0.10 0.91
N GLU A 143 7.58 -0.55 1.48
CA GLU A 143 7.64 -1.10 2.83
C GLU A 143 7.26 -0.06 3.89
N GLU A 144 7.71 1.19 3.73
CA GLU A 144 7.34 2.30 4.63
C GLU A 144 5.82 2.52 4.64
N ARG A 145 5.20 2.59 3.47
CA ARG A 145 3.75 2.75 3.31
C ARG A 145 2.96 1.59 3.87
N TYR A 146 3.41 0.37 3.59
CA TYR A 146 2.83 -0.83 4.18
C TYR A 146 2.84 -0.75 5.72
N ARG A 147 3.98 -0.41 6.34
CA ARG A 147 4.09 -0.31 7.80
C ARG A 147 3.22 0.80 8.38
N LEU A 148 3.19 1.97 7.72
CA LEU A 148 2.32 3.08 8.11
C LEU A 148 0.85 2.63 8.13
N LEU A 149 0.41 1.92 7.09
CA LEU A 149 -0.96 1.45 7.00
C LEU A 149 -1.28 0.36 8.03
N VAL A 150 -0.38 -0.61 8.23
CA VAL A 150 -0.55 -1.64 9.28
C VAL A 150 -0.72 -0.98 10.65
N ASN A 151 0.11 0.03 10.97
CA ASN A 151 0.00 0.75 12.23
C ASN A 151 -1.32 1.54 12.32
N ALA A 152 -1.70 2.26 11.26
CA ALA A 152 -2.95 3.01 11.22
C ALA A 152 -4.18 2.10 11.41
N LEU A 153 -4.22 0.95 10.72
CA LEU A 153 -5.28 -0.05 10.87
C LEU A 153 -5.29 -0.64 12.29
N ARG A 154 -4.14 -0.90 12.91
CA ARG A 154 -4.10 -1.37 14.31
C ARG A 154 -4.60 -0.32 15.29
N THR A 155 -4.19 0.94 15.13
CA THR A 155 -4.68 2.04 15.97
C THR A 155 -6.17 2.26 15.80
N ALA A 156 -6.69 2.13 14.57
CA ALA A 156 -8.12 2.17 14.28
C ALA A 156 -8.94 1.09 15.01
N LEU A 157 -8.31 -0.04 15.33
CA LEU A 157 -8.91 -1.18 16.04
C LEU A 157 -8.67 -1.13 17.55
N ALA A 158 -7.61 -0.47 18.03
CA ALA A 158 -7.26 -0.37 19.45
C ALA A 158 -8.35 0.18 20.39
N PRO A 159 -9.17 1.20 20.03
CA PRO A 159 -10.27 1.63 20.89
C PRO A 159 -11.36 0.56 21.11
N MET A 160 -11.26 -0.62 20.47
CA MET A 160 -12.23 -1.70 20.60
C MET A 160 -11.93 -2.72 21.71
N ASP A 161 -10.69 -2.84 22.21
CA ASP A 161 -10.38 -3.75 23.32
C ASP A 161 -10.82 -3.16 24.68
N GLU A 162 -10.74 -1.83 24.86
CA GLU A 162 -11.16 -1.17 26.09
C GLU A 162 -12.69 -1.14 26.26
N ASP A 163 -13.45 -0.92 25.19
CA ASP A 163 -14.92 -0.95 25.21
C ASP A 163 -15.47 -2.36 25.51
N MET A 164 -14.75 -3.42 25.12
CA MET A 164 -15.11 -4.80 25.49
C MET A 164 -14.75 -5.15 26.94
N LEU A 165 -13.69 -4.56 27.50
CA LEU A 165 -13.26 -4.78 28.88
C LEU A 165 -14.07 -3.97 29.91
N THR A 166 -14.70 -2.88 29.50
CA THR A 166 -15.56 -2.04 30.37
C THR A 166 -17.02 -2.48 30.41
N ALA A 167 -17.40 -3.49 29.61
CA ALA A 167 -18.76 -4.03 29.54
C ALA A 167 -18.99 -5.29 30.43
N ILE A 168 -18.06 -5.61 31.34
CA ILE A 168 -18.13 -6.73 32.31
C ILE A 168 -18.13 -6.15 33.72
#